data_AF-A0A6G0FY10-F1
#
_entry.id   AF-A0A6G0FY10-F1
#
_cell.length_a   1.000
_cell.length_b   1.000
_cell.length_c   1.000
_cell.angle_alpha   90.00
_cell.angle_beta   90.00
_cell.angle_gamma   90.00
#
_symmetry.space_group_name_H-M   'P 1'
#
loop_
_entity.id
_entity.type
_entity.pdbx_description
1 polymer ?
#
loop_
_entity_poly.entity_id
_entity_poly.type
_entity_poly.pdbx_seq_one_letter_code
_entity_poly.pdbx_strand_id
1 'polypeptide(L)'
;MNKKKLLLVSLLAILLYGCGSKAKNAAKKVENLREQYVKDMDAAQTKEEALKIHKEFEERVEFESSKLSEDEIKEYESTRDWEEYKKTKNLHEETVNARNRAKKRFSNN
;
A
#
# COMPACT_ATOMS: atom_id res chain seq x y z
N MET A 1 8.53 1.24 19.57
CA MET A 1 8.25 1.78 18.22
C MET A 1 9.19 1.09 17.23
N ASN A 2 8.66 0.29 16.30
CA ASN A 2 9.46 -0.59 15.45
C ASN A 2 10.14 0.25 14.35
N LYS A 3 11.48 0.35 14.36
CA LYS A 3 12.26 1.24 13.47
C LYS A 3 11.99 0.98 11.99
N LYS A 4 11.60 -0.25 11.64
CA LYS A 4 11.16 -0.65 10.28
C LYS A 4 9.90 0.09 9.78
N LYS A 5 8.96 0.43 10.67
CA LYS A 5 7.76 1.22 10.31
C LYS A 5 8.08 2.70 10.07
N LEU A 6 9.18 3.20 10.64
CA LEU A 6 9.62 4.58 10.47
C LEU A 6 10.42 4.76 9.17
N LEU A 7 11.19 3.75 8.77
CA LEU A 7 11.96 3.75 7.52
C LEU A 7 11.08 3.81 6.26
N LEU A 8 9.86 3.29 6.32
CA LEU A 8 8.85 3.42 5.26
C LEU A 8 8.38 4.87 5.02
N VAL A 9 8.74 5.83 5.89
CA VAL A 9 8.24 7.21 5.87
C VAL A 9 9.35 8.24 5.54
N SER A 10 10.63 7.87 5.59
CA SER A 10 11.70 8.80 5.20
C SER A 10 12.97 8.07 4.78
N LEU A 11 13.40 8.23 3.52
CA LEU A 11 14.58 9.01 3.14
C LEU A 11 14.98 8.72 1.68
N LEU A 12 14.70 9.70 0.83
CA LEU A 12 15.39 9.99 -0.42
C LEU A 12 16.89 10.19 -0.17
N ALA A 13 17.75 9.43 -0.85
CA ALA A 13 19.06 9.88 -1.32
C ALA A 13 19.67 8.91 -2.35
N ILE A 14 19.82 9.42 -3.58
CA ILE A 14 21.01 9.36 -4.44
C ILE A 14 21.35 8.06 -5.20
N LEU A 15 21.27 8.23 -6.54
CA LEU A 15 22.09 7.77 -7.67
C LEU A 15 22.31 6.27 -7.96
N LEU A 16 21.89 5.98 -9.21
CA LEU A 16 22.53 5.16 -10.23
C LEU A 16 22.41 3.64 -10.13
N TYR A 17 21.87 3.11 -11.24
CA TYR A 17 21.97 1.75 -11.77
C TYR A 17 21.35 0.60 -10.95
N GLY A 18 20.22 0.12 -11.44
CA GLY A 18 20.08 -1.27 -11.85
C GLY A 18 18.79 -1.97 -11.44
N CYS A 19 17.92 -2.21 -12.44
CA CYS A 19 16.80 -3.16 -12.47
C CYS A 19 15.44 -2.72 -11.87
N GLY A 20 14.86 -1.66 -12.45
CA GLY A 20 13.50 -1.19 -12.15
C GLY A 20 12.31 -2.10 -12.53
N SER A 21 12.49 -3.36 -12.96
CA SER A 21 11.35 -4.22 -13.37
C SER A 21 10.62 -4.86 -12.18
N LYS A 22 11.35 -5.31 -11.16
CA LYS A 22 10.78 -6.05 -10.03
C LYS A 22 10.06 -5.16 -9.02
N ALA A 23 10.68 -4.04 -8.63
CA ALA A 23 10.07 -3.04 -7.77
C ALA A 23 8.83 -2.41 -8.42
N LYS A 24 8.89 -2.07 -9.71
CA LYS A 24 7.73 -1.57 -10.47
C LYS A 24 6.59 -2.60 -10.52
N ASN A 25 6.91 -3.88 -10.72
CA ASN A 25 5.90 -4.94 -10.70
C ASN A 25 5.27 -5.12 -9.32
N ALA A 26 6.06 -5.06 -8.25
CA ALA A 26 5.55 -5.11 -6.88
C ALA A 26 4.68 -3.88 -6.55
N ALA A 27 5.12 -2.67 -6.96
CA ALA A 27 4.35 -1.45 -6.79
C ALA A 27 2.99 -1.51 -7.50
N LYS A 28 2.97 -1.97 -8.76
CA LYS A 28 1.72 -2.18 -9.52
C LYS A 28 0.80 -3.21 -8.86
N LYS A 29 1.36 -4.28 -8.27
CA LYS A 29 0.55 -5.25 -7.52
C LYS A 29 -0.04 -4.62 -6.26
N VAL A 30 0.73 -3.86 -5.50
CA VAL A 30 0.25 -3.14 -4.31
C VAL A 30 -0.82 -2.11 -4.69
N GLU A 31 -0.67 -1.43 -5.82
CA GLU A 31 -1.68 -0.54 -6.36
C GLU A 31 -2.99 -1.27 -6.66
N ASN A 32 -2.95 -2.36 -7.43
CA ASN A 32 -4.13 -3.18 -7.72
C ASN A 32 -4.78 -3.72 -6.43
N LEU A 33 -3.98 -4.14 -5.45
CA LEU A 33 -4.48 -4.59 -4.15
C LEU A 33 -5.21 -3.48 -3.39
N ARG A 34 -4.73 -2.24 -3.47
CA ARG A 34 -5.40 -1.09 -2.84
C ARG A 34 -6.70 -0.75 -3.55
N GLU A 35 -6.74 -0.76 -4.87
CA GLU A 35 -7.97 -0.54 -5.63
C GLU A 35 -9.03 -1.59 -5.29
N GLN A 36 -8.63 -2.87 -5.22
CA GLN A 36 -9.51 -3.96 -4.85
C GLN A 36 -9.96 -3.84 -3.39
N TYR A 37 -9.05 -3.53 -2.47
CA TYR A 37 -9.37 -3.32 -1.06
C TYR A 37 -10.41 -2.23 -0.84
N VAL A 38 -10.31 -1.09 -1.54
CA VAL A 38 -11.30 -0.01 -1.43
C VAL A 38 -12.69 -0.52 -1.83
N LYS A 39 -12.78 -1.22 -2.98
CA LYS A 39 -14.04 -1.80 -3.47
C LYS A 39 -14.63 -2.81 -2.48
N ASP A 40 -13.81 -3.74 -2.01
CA ASP A 40 -14.24 -4.80 -1.11
C ASP A 40 -14.67 -4.25 0.26
N MET A 41 -13.90 -3.30 0.80
CA MET A 41 -14.25 -2.64 2.07
C MET A 41 -15.55 -1.86 1.99
N ASP A 42 -15.83 -1.20 0.86
CA ASP A 42 -17.08 -0.50 0.63
C ASP A 42 -18.26 -1.42 0.35
N ALA A 43 -18.01 -2.60 -0.20
CA ALA A 43 -19.02 -3.63 -0.43
C ALA A 43 -19.28 -4.53 0.80
N ALA A 44 -18.39 -4.53 1.79
CA ALA A 44 -18.52 -5.36 2.99
C ALA A 44 -19.87 -5.13 3.69
N GLN A 45 -20.56 -6.21 4.04
CA GLN A 45 -21.88 -6.17 4.66
C GLN A 45 -21.81 -6.37 6.17
N THR A 46 -20.73 -6.98 6.67
CA THR A 46 -20.53 -7.24 8.11
C THR A 46 -19.17 -6.74 8.60
N LYS A 47 -19.08 -6.58 9.93
CA LYS A 47 -17.82 -6.23 10.60
C LYS A 47 -16.77 -7.31 10.42
N GLU A 48 -17.18 -8.57 10.49
CA GLU A 48 -16.34 -9.75 10.33
C GLU A 48 -15.76 -9.81 8.91
N GLU A 49 -16.58 -9.56 7.88
CA GLU A 49 -16.12 -9.45 6.49
C GLU A 49 -15.10 -8.33 6.33
N ALA A 50 -15.39 -7.12 6.83
CA ALA A 50 -14.46 -5.99 6.74
C ALA A 50 -13.12 -6.26 7.47
N LEU A 51 -13.15 -6.96 8.60
CA LEU A 51 -11.94 -7.38 9.31
C LEU A 51 -11.14 -8.41 8.51
N LYS A 52 -11.82 -9.38 7.89
CA LYS A 52 -11.19 -10.40 7.03
C LYS A 52 -10.52 -9.75 5.82
N ILE A 53 -11.24 -8.89 5.09
CA ILE A 53 -10.72 -8.13 3.94
C ILE A 53 -9.47 -7.34 4.34
N HIS A 54 -9.51 -6.65 5.49
CA HIS A 54 -8.38 -5.88 5.96
C HIS A 54 -7.17 -6.73 6.31
N LYS A 55 -7.38 -7.87 6.98
CA LYS A 55 -6.29 -8.79 7.32
C LYS A 55 -5.64 -9.37 6.07
N GLU A 56 -6.44 -9.87 5.12
CA GLU A 56 -5.95 -10.43 3.86
C GLU A 56 -5.18 -9.39 3.03
N PHE A 57 -5.66 -8.14 3.02
CA PHE A 57 -4.96 -7.02 2.38
C PHE A 57 -3.60 -6.75 3.03
N GLU A 58 -3.53 -6.64 4.36
CA GLU A 58 -2.27 -6.39 5.08
C GLU A 58 -1.25 -7.51 4.83
N GLU A 59 -1.66 -8.76 4.94
CA GLU A 59 -0.81 -9.93 4.69
C GLU A 59 -0.28 -9.92 3.24
N ARG A 60 -1.12 -9.56 2.27
CA ARG A 60 -0.71 -9.55 0.87
C ARG A 60 0.23 -8.40 0.54
N VAL A 61 -0.01 -7.21 1.10
CA VAL A 61 0.92 -6.07 0.95
C VAL A 61 2.26 -6.37 1.58
N GLU A 62 2.28 -6.98 2.77
CA GLU A 62 3.53 -7.41 3.42
C GLU A 62 4.27 -8.44 2.57
N PHE A 63 3.55 -9.42 2.00
CA PHE A 63 4.13 -10.43 1.11
C PHE A 63 4.70 -9.85 -0.19
N GLU A 64 4.02 -8.91 -0.85
CA GLU A 64 4.57 -8.29 -2.06
C GLU A 64 5.75 -7.36 -1.72
N SER A 65 5.71 -6.70 -0.56
CA SER A 65 6.81 -5.83 -0.08
C SER A 65 8.05 -6.63 0.33
N SER A 66 7.89 -7.82 0.93
CA SER A 66 9.01 -8.66 1.37
C SER A 66 9.84 -9.24 0.22
N LYS A 67 9.34 -9.13 -1.02
CA LYS A 67 10.08 -9.52 -2.23
C LYS A 67 11.14 -8.50 -2.60
N LEU A 68 11.09 -7.28 -2.06
CA LEU A 68 11.99 -6.20 -2.40
C LEU A 68 13.03 -6.00 -1.29
N SER A 69 14.27 -5.74 -1.68
CA SER A 69 15.27 -5.19 -0.78
C SER A 69 15.03 -3.69 -0.53
N GLU A 70 15.63 -3.16 0.53
CA GLU A 70 15.58 -1.72 0.81
C GLU A 70 16.18 -0.89 -0.34
N ASP A 71 17.22 -1.41 -1.02
CA ASP A 71 17.87 -0.73 -2.15
C ASP A 71 16.98 -0.74 -3.40
N GLU A 72 16.29 -1.86 -3.68
CA GLU A 72 15.30 -1.96 -4.77
C GLU A 72 14.14 -0.95 -4.55
N ILE A 73 13.72 -0.74 -3.31
CA ILE A 73 12.69 0.25 -2.95
C ILE A 73 13.21 1.67 -3.18
N LYS A 74 14.40 2.00 -2.68
CA LYS A 74 14.99 3.34 -2.83
C LYS A 74 15.23 3.70 -4.29
N GLU A 75 15.73 2.77 -5.10
CA GLU A 75 15.93 3.00 -6.53
C GLU A 75 14.60 3.31 -7.22
N TYR A 76 13.57 2.50 -6.97
CA TYR A 76 12.23 2.74 -7.50
C TYR A 76 11.66 4.09 -7.07
N GLU A 77 11.78 4.45 -5.80
CA GLU A 77 11.30 5.74 -5.29
C GLU A 77 12.05 6.93 -5.90
N SER A 78 13.35 6.79 -6.14
CA SER A 78 14.17 7.84 -6.76
C SER A 78 13.90 8.05 -8.25
N THR A 79 13.36 7.03 -8.94
CA THR A 79 13.11 7.04 -10.39
C THR A 79 11.63 7.21 -10.74
N ARG A 80 10.73 7.12 -9.75
CA ARG A 80 9.28 7.30 -9.92
C ARG A 80 8.95 8.74 -10.33
N ASP A 81 8.11 8.87 -11.35
CA ASP A 81 7.65 10.18 -11.80
C ASP A 81 6.62 10.79 -10.83
N TRP A 82 6.40 12.10 -10.97
CA TRP A 82 5.51 12.85 -10.08
C TRP A 82 4.04 12.44 -10.19
N GLU A 83 3.58 12.02 -11.37
CA GLU A 83 2.19 11.61 -11.58
C GLU A 83 1.91 10.26 -10.91
N GLU A 84 2.83 9.31 -11.06
CA GLU A 84 2.80 8.01 -10.38
C GLU A 84 2.90 8.17 -8.86
N TYR A 85 3.76 9.07 -8.38
CA TYR A 85 3.82 9.44 -6.96
C TYR A 85 2.47 9.97 -6.46
N LYS A 86 1.87 10.94 -7.16
CA LYS A 86 0.60 11.53 -6.76
C LYS A 86 -0.54 10.51 -6.78
N LYS A 87 -0.59 9.65 -7.81
CA LYS A 87 -1.57 8.58 -7.94
C LYS A 87 -1.49 7.61 -6.75
N THR A 88 -0.28 7.11 -6.46
CA THR A 88 -0.08 6.18 -5.34
C THR A 88 -0.40 6.80 -3.98
N LYS A 89 -0.09 8.08 -3.78
CA LYS A 89 -0.47 8.83 -2.57
C LYS A 89 -2.00 8.95 -2.42
N ASN A 90 -2.70 9.39 -3.46
CA ASN A 90 -4.16 9.51 -3.45
C ASN A 90 -4.83 8.16 -3.15
N LEU A 91 -4.33 7.08 -3.75
CA LEU A 91 -4.86 5.74 -3.52
C LEU A 91 -4.60 5.25 -2.08
N HIS A 92 -3.46 5.63 -1.49
CA HIS A 92 -3.20 5.37 -0.08
C HIS A 92 -4.21 6.09 0.83
N GLU A 93 -4.47 7.37 0.57
CA GLU A 93 -5.47 8.15 1.30
C GLU A 93 -6.87 7.51 1.16
N GLU A 94 -7.23 7.06 -0.05
CA GLU A 94 -8.52 6.40 -0.26
C GLU A 94 -8.62 5.03 0.44
N THR A 95 -7.52 4.29 0.53
CA THR A 95 -7.43 3.05 1.34
C THR A 95 -7.80 3.35 2.80
N VAL A 96 -7.23 4.43 3.36
CA VAL A 96 -7.50 4.84 4.75
C VAL A 96 -8.96 5.29 4.91
N ASN A 97 -9.48 6.03 3.93
CA ASN A 97 -10.87 6.50 3.94
C ASN A 97 -11.86 5.32 3.88
N ALA A 98 -11.65 4.34 2.99
CA ALA A 98 -12.49 3.15 2.89
C ALA A 98 -12.55 2.38 4.22
N ARG A 99 -11.41 2.24 4.90
CA ARG A 99 -11.35 1.65 6.23
C ARG A 99 -12.15 2.44 7.26
N ASN A 100 -12.02 3.78 7.25
CA ASN A 100 -12.75 4.64 8.18
C ASN A 100 -14.26 4.62 7.91
N ARG A 101 -14.69 4.57 6.64
CA ARG A 101 -16.09 4.38 6.26
C ARG A 101 -16.63 3.06 6.79
N ALA A 102 -15.91 1.96 6.60
CA ALA A 102 -16.32 0.65 7.13
C ALA A 102 -16.40 0.65 8.67
N LYS A 103 -15.41 1.24 9.35
CA LYS A 103 -15.46 1.42 10.82
C LYS A 103 -16.70 2.19 11.24
N LYS A 104 -17.03 3.29 10.55
CA LYS A 104 -18.23 4.09 10.85
C LYS A 104 -19.52 3.29 10.61
N ARG A 105 -19.61 2.52 9.52
CA ARG A 105 -20.76 1.64 9.22
C ARG A 105 -21.00 0.62 10.33
N PHE A 106 -19.95 0.01 10.85
CA PHE A 106 -20.05 -1.09 11.83
C PHE A 106 -19.76 -0.70 13.29
N SER A 107 -19.58 0.61 13.59
CA SER A 107 -19.41 1.10 14.96
C SER A 107 -20.75 1.38 15.65
N ASN A 108 -21.83 1.50 14.88
CA ASN A 108 -23.18 1.81 15.38
C ASN A 108 -24.11 0.57 15.38
N ASN A 109 -23.57 -0.62 15.06
CA ASN A 109 -24.28 -1.91 15.11
C ASN A 109 -23.70 -2.78 16.22
#